data_AF-A0A2T6CZ64-F1
#
_entry.id   AF-A0A2T6CZ64-F1
#
_cell.length_a   1.000
_cell.length_b   1.000
_cell.length_c   1.000
_cell.angle_alpha   90.00
_cell.angle_beta   90.00
_cell.angle_gamma   90.00
#
_symmetry.space_group_name_H-M   'P 1'
#
loop_
_entity.id
_entity.type
_entity.pdbx_description
1 polymer ?
#
loop_
_entity_poly.entity_id
_entity_poly.type
_entity_poly.pdbx_seq_one_letter_code
_entity_poly.pdbx_strand_id
1 'polypeptide(L)'
;MLKVVLKTFAILAILFAMLYVGMNNTHLIDFNFPVATKTKPVHASAALLFFGMFAIGLLGGAILTAGGGKGGRRSSGGKDK
;
A
#
# COMPACT_ATOMS: atom_id res chain seq x y z
N MET A 1 12.21 9.82 -17.93
CA MET A 1 12.73 8.49 -17.56
C MET A 1 13.20 8.43 -16.10
N LEU A 2 14.06 9.34 -15.64
CA LEU A 2 14.52 9.40 -14.24
C LEU A 2 13.39 9.37 -13.19
N LYS A 3 12.29 10.09 -13.41
CA LYS A 3 11.11 10.10 -12.54
C LYS A 3 10.46 8.72 -12.36
N VAL A 4 10.45 7.89 -13.42
CA VAL A 4 9.88 6.54 -13.37
C VAL A 4 10.82 5.64 -12.58
N VAL A 5 12.12 5.72 -12.88
CA VAL A 5 13.16 4.96 -12.16
C VAL A 5 13.14 5.25 -10.66
N LEU A 6 13.05 6.52 -10.25
CA LEU A 6 12.93 6.93 -8.84
C LEU A 6 11.68 6.35 -8.16
N LYS A 7 10.53 6.36 -8.86
CA LYS A 7 9.31 5.74 -8.35
C LYS A 7 9.46 4.23 -8.19
N THR A 8 10.15 3.57 -9.13
CA THR A 8 10.45 2.14 -9.05
C THR A 8 11.36 1.83 -7.85
N PHE A 9 12.40 2.63 -7.59
CA PHE A 9 13.21 2.46 -6.39
C PHE A 9 12.43 2.70 -5.11
N ALA A 10 11.53 3.69 -5.09
CA ALA A 10 10.68 3.94 -3.93
C ALA A 10 9.77 2.73 -3.61
N ILE A 11 9.10 2.16 -4.62
CA ILE A 11 8.25 0.97 -4.39
C ILE A 11 9.09 -0.26 -4.00
N LEU A 12 10.26 -0.45 -4.63
CA LEU A 12 11.17 -1.54 -4.26
C LEU A 12 11.68 -1.41 -2.83
N ALA A 13 12.01 -0.19 -2.37
CA ALA A 13 12.43 0.05 -0.99
C ALA A 13 11.33 -0.32 0.01
N ILE A 14 10.08 0.03 -0.29
CA ILE A 14 8.92 -0.33 0.53
C ILE A 14 8.71 -1.85 0.55
N LEU A 15 8.77 -2.51 -0.62
CA LEU A 15 8.65 -3.97 -0.72
C LEU A 15 9.80 -4.69 -0.01
N PHE A 16 11.02 -4.17 -0.11
CA PHE A 16 12.18 -4.68 0.60
C PHE A 16 11.99 -4.58 2.12
N ALA A 17 11.57 -3.42 2.63
CA ALA A 17 11.31 -3.24 4.06
C ALA A 17 10.27 -4.24 4.57
N MET A 18 9.19 -4.43 3.82
CA MET A 18 8.15 -5.41 4.12
C MET A 18 8.69 -6.85 4.15
N LEU A 19 9.44 -7.27 3.14
CA LEU A 19 10.06 -8.59 3.08
C LEU A 19 11.05 -8.80 4.23
N TYR A 20 11.90 -7.81 4.50
CA TYR A 20 12.91 -7.88 5.54
C TYR A 20 12.28 -8.01 6.93
N VAL A 21 11.25 -7.21 7.24
CA VAL A 21 10.51 -7.38 8.50
C VAL A 21 9.87 -8.77 8.57
N GLY A 22 9.25 -9.25 7.49
CA GLY A 22 8.64 -10.58 7.46
C GLY A 22 9.62 -11.73 7.69
N MET A 23 10.81 -11.65 7.09
CA MET A 23 11.86 -12.67 7.26
C MET A 23 12.44 -12.71 8.67
N ASN A 24 12.50 -11.56 9.35
CA ASN A 24 13.13 -11.46 10.68
C ASN A 24 12.13 -11.57 11.84
N ASN A 25 10.81 -11.52 11.58
CA ASN A 25 9.76 -11.53 12.60
C ASN A 25 8.77 -12.69 12.36
N THR A 26 9.28 -13.91 12.43
CA THR A 26 8.51 -15.15 12.22
C THR A 26 7.80 -15.64 13.48
N HIS A 27 8.08 -15.02 14.62
CA HIS A 27 7.47 -15.37 15.90
C HIS A 27 5.95 -15.13 15.89
N LEU A 28 5.23 -15.99 16.59
CA LEU A 28 3.80 -15.85 16.79
C LEU A 28 3.54 -14.68 17.75
N ILE A 29 2.59 -13.83 17.38
CA ILE A 29 2.12 -12.73 18.23
C ILE A 29 0.61 -12.75 18.37
N ASP A 30 0.16 -12.16 19.46
CA ASP A 30 -1.25 -11.89 19.70
C ASP A 30 -1.61 -10.56 19.07
N PHE A 31 -2.28 -10.62 17.93
CA PHE A 31 -2.75 -9.42 17.27
C PHE A 31 -4.14 -9.05 17.76
N ASN A 32 -4.22 -7.91 18.44
CA ASN A 32 -5.49 -7.34 18.88
C ASN A 32 -5.81 -6.11 18.04
N PHE A 33 -6.84 -6.22 17.21
CA PHE A 33 -7.44 -5.12 16.51
C PHE A 33 -8.87 -4.92 17.01
N PRO A 34 -9.11 -3.99 17.96
CA PRO A 34 -10.38 -3.86 18.66
C PRO A 34 -11.61 -3.68 17.76
N VAL A 35 -11.40 -3.23 16.52
CA VAL A 35 -12.47 -3.07 15.53
C VAL A 35 -12.88 -4.40 14.89
N ALA A 36 -11.95 -5.36 14.71
CA ALA A 36 -12.22 -6.61 13.99
C ALA A 36 -12.01 -7.92 14.81
N THR A 37 -11.28 -7.89 15.92
CA THR A 37 -10.88 -9.09 16.68
C THR A 37 -11.48 -9.14 18.10
N LYS A 38 -12.70 -8.60 18.27
CA LYS A 38 -13.33 -8.33 19.58
C LYS A 38 -13.44 -9.53 20.54
N THR A 39 -13.53 -10.75 20.03
CA THR A 39 -13.79 -11.94 20.85
C THR A 39 -12.56 -12.80 21.08
N LYS A 40 -11.57 -12.78 20.18
CA LYS A 40 -10.31 -13.52 20.30
C LYS A 40 -9.20 -12.80 19.55
N PRO A 41 -7.99 -12.65 20.14
CA PRO A 41 -6.84 -12.15 19.41
C PRO A 41 -6.50 -13.10 18.26
N VAL A 42 -5.98 -12.54 17.16
CA VAL A 42 -5.49 -13.35 16.05
C VAL A 42 -4.08 -13.81 16.41
N HIS A 43 -3.89 -15.13 16.56
CA HIS A 43 -2.58 -15.74 16.75
C HIS A 43 -1.99 -16.11 15.40
N ALA A 44 -1.02 -15.32 14.94
CA ALA A 44 -0.32 -15.54 13.68
C ALA A 44 1.11 -15.01 13.77
N SER A 45 1.95 -15.37 12.80
CA SER A 45 3.29 -14.77 12.72
C SER A 45 3.18 -13.27 12.47
N ALA A 46 4.05 -12.49 13.11
CA ALA A 46 4.09 -11.04 12.91
C ALA A 46 4.28 -10.69 11.42
N ALA A 47 5.05 -11.50 10.69
CA ALA A 47 5.19 -11.43 9.24
C ALA A 47 3.85 -11.42 8.49
N LEU A 48 2.93 -12.35 8.80
CA LEU A 48 1.62 -12.44 8.14
C LEU A 48 0.73 -11.23 8.46
N LEU A 49 0.80 -10.74 9.69
CA LEU A 49 -0.01 -9.61 10.14
C LEU A 49 0.44 -8.29 9.49
N PHE A 50 1.74 -8.04 9.45
CA PHE A 50 2.31 -6.88 8.76
C PHE A 50 2.08 -6.96 7.25
N PHE A 51 2.18 -8.16 6.67
CA PHE A 51 1.80 -8.40 5.27
C PHE A 51 0.34 -8.00 5.01
N GLY A 52 -0.59 -8.47 5.84
CA GLY A 52 -2.01 -8.17 5.70
C GLY A 52 -2.31 -6.67 5.74
N MET A 53 -1.72 -5.95 6.70
CA MET A 53 -1.88 -4.49 6.82
C MET A 53 -1.31 -3.74 5.62
N PHE A 54 -0.11 -4.14 5.18
CA PHE A 54 0.49 -3.58 3.97
C PHE A 54 -0.40 -3.80 2.74
N ALA A 55 -0.92 -5.02 2.55
CA ALA A 55 -1.75 -5.37 1.41
C ALA A 55 -3.04 -4.52 1.37
N ILE A 56 -3.70 -4.32 2.52
CA ILE A 56 -4.88 -3.44 2.63
C ILE A 56 -4.53 -2.00 2.22
N GLY A 57 -3.42 -1.47 2.73
CA GLY A 57 -2.95 -0.11 2.39
C GLY A 57 -2.60 0.04 0.91
N LEU A 58 -1.91 -0.95 0.33
CA LEU A 58 -1.53 -0.96 -1.08
C LEU A 58 -2.77 -1.03 -1.98
N LEU A 59 -3.73 -1.90 -1.68
CA LEU A 59 -4.99 -2.01 -2.41
C LEU A 59 -5.80 -0.73 -2.32
N GLY A 60 -5.92 -0.13 -1.13
CA GLY A 60 -6.59 1.16 -0.94
C GLY A 60 -5.94 2.27 -1.75
N GLY A 61 -4.60 2.38 -1.69
CA GLY A 61 -3.84 3.34 -2.50
C GLY A 61 -3.99 3.11 -4.01
N ALA A 62 -3.99 1.85 -4.45
CA ALA A 62 -4.21 1.49 -5.85
C ALA A 62 -5.61 1.88 -6.32
N ILE A 63 -6.65 1.61 -5.52
CA ILE A 63 -8.03 2.02 -5.81
C ILE A 63 -8.16 3.53 -5.90
N LEU A 64 -7.57 4.29 -4.97
CA LEU A 64 -7.60 5.76 -4.99
C LEU A 64 -6.87 6.33 -6.22
N THR A 65 -5.75 5.72 -6.58
CA THR A 65 -4.93 6.17 -7.72
C THR A 65 -5.58 5.80 -9.06
N ALA A 66 -6.18 4.60 -9.17
CA ALA A 66 -6.83 4.12 -10.38
C ALA A 66 -8.24 4.70 -10.56
N GLY A 67 -8.98 4.93 -9.47
CA GLY A 67 -10.33 5.51 -9.47
C GLY A 67 -10.37 7.04 -9.52
N GLY A 68 -9.25 7.73 -9.28
CA GLY A 68 -9.11 9.19 -9.31
C GLY A 68 -9.11 9.82 -10.71
N GLY A 69 -9.61 9.13 -11.74
CA GLY A 69 -9.74 9.62 -13.11
C GLY A 69 -10.79 10.72 -13.27
N LYS A 70 -10.59 11.88 -12.65
CA LYS A 70 -11.34 13.11 -12.97
C LYS A 70 -10.39 14.30 -13.06
N GLY A 71 -9.73 14.39 -14.21
CA GLY A 71 -8.84 15.51 -14.56
C GLY A 71 -8.57 15.63 -16.06
N GLY A 72 -9.47 15.11 -16.89
CA GLY A 72 -9.52 15.50 -18.29
C GLY A 72 -10.14 16.88 -18.42
N ARG A 73 -9.53 17.73 -19.26
CA ARG A 73 -10.04 18.99 -19.84
C ARG A 73 -9.68 20.29 -19.08
N ARG A 74 -8.53 20.86 -19.44
CA ARG A 74 -8.56 22.24 -19.97
C ARG A 74 -8.10 22.21 -21.42
N SER A 75 -9.04 22.60 -22.27
CA SER A 75 -8.93 22.72 -23.71
C SER A 75 -7.76 23.63 -24.06
N SER A 76 -6.76 23.08 -24.73
CA SER A 76 -5.96 23.85 -25.67
C SER A 76 -6.83 24.12 -26.89
N GLY A 77 -6.89 25.37 -27.36
CA GLY A 77 -7.41 25.71 -28.68
C GLY A 77 -8.69 26.54 -28.67
N GLY A 78 -8.54 27.82 -28.99
CA GLY A 78 -9.60 28.79 -29.19
C GLY A 78 -9.02 30.17 -29.48
N LYS A 79 -8.12 30.25 -30.47
CA LYS A 79 -7.68 31.49 -31.10
C LYS A 79 -8.77 31.93 -32.09
N ASP A 80 -8.88 33.24 -32.24
CA ASP A 80 -9.51 33.98 -33.36
C ASP A 80 -11.04 34.04 -33.39
N LYS A 81 -11.56 35.23 -32.99
CA LYS A 81 -12.46 36.08 -33.80
C LYS A 81 -12.43 37.51 -33.26
#